data_AF-A0A3C1J8M8-F1
#
_entry.id   AF-A0A3C1J8M8-F1
#
_cell.length_a   1.000
_cell.length_b   1.000
_cell.length_c   1.000
_cell.angle_alpha   90.00
_cell.angle_beta   90.00
_cell.angle_gamma   90.00
#
_symmetry.space_group_name_H-M   'P 1'
#
loop_
_entity.id
_entity.type
_entity.pdbx_description
1 polymer ?
#
loop_
_entity_poly.entity_id
_entity_poly.type
_entity_poly.pdbx_seq_one_letter_code
_entity_poly.pdbx_strand_id
1 'polypeptide(L)'
;MKKILTLTLLAALASVAAAAVIRSNGEPARKMWEALNLMGKLEDIQIHTVDGDADTIAVRSLTCASEMYDACSLFVTVDGKEKMIVHLDAAGKIIDALYDNGIYPSEDDPSLSQSASRVSCTRAAGKYDCVIEE
;
A
#
# COMPACT_ATOMS: atom_id res chain seq x y z
N MET A 1 -11.96 -59.67 20.42
CA MET A 1 -12.26 -58.42 21.16
C MET A 1 -11.07 -57.48 21.06
N LYS A 2 -11.31 -56.25 20.58
CA LYS A 2 -10.52 -55.01 20.80
C LYS A 2 -9.09 -54.96 20.24
N LYS A 3 -8.58 -53.88 19.65
CA LYS A 3 -9.08 -52.56 19.25
C LYS A 3 -7.99 -51.92 18.35
N ILE A 4 -8.33 -51.64 17.10
CA ILE A 4 -8.23 -50.34 16.42
C ILE A 4 -6.92 -49.55 16.60
N LEU A 5 -6.19 -49.45 15.47
CA LEU A 5 -5.23 -48.43 15.06
C LEU A 5 -5.56 -47.03 15.61
N THR A 6 -4.55 -46.29 16.06
CA THR A 6 -4.63 -44.82 16.07
C THR A 6 -3.32 -44.25 15.58
N LEU A 7 -3.32 -43.87 14.29
CA LEU A 7 -2.29 -43.10 13.63
C LEU A 7 -2.44 -41.65 14.11
N THR A 8 -1.53 -41.15 14.93
CA THR A 8 -1.57 -39.76 15.38
C THR A 8 -1.18 -38.86 14.21
N LEU A 9 -2.18 -38.17 13.68
CA LEU A 9 -2.07 -37.18 12.62
C LEU A 9 -1.20 -36.01 13.13
N LEU A 10 0.01 -35.84 12.58
CA LEU A 10 0.78 -34.61 12.77
C LEU A 10 0.00 -33.48 12.08
N ALA A 11 -0.52 -32.56 12.87
CA ALA A 11 -1.07 -31.30 12.37
C ALA A 11 0.08 -30.48 11.76
N ALA A 12 0.09 -30.36 10.44
CA ALA A 12 0.90 -29.38 9.74
C ALA A 12 0.37 -27.99 10.08
N LEU A 13 1.11 -27.24 10.92
CA LEU A 13 0.95 -25.80 11.05
C LEU A 13 1.46 -25.18 9.75
N ALA A 14 0.54 -24.91 8.82
CA ALA A 14 0.81 -23.98 7.74
C ALA A 14 0.88 -22.58 8.37
N SER A 15 2.08 -22.10 8.67
CA SER A 15 2.35 -20.70 8.96
C SER A 15 2.11 -19.90 7.69
N VAL A 16 0.85 -19.51 7.47
CA VAL A 16 0.52 -18.48 6.48
C VAL A 16 1.04 -17.18 7.08
N ALA A 17 2.14 -16.66 6.55
CA ALA A 17 2.60 -15.32 6.89
C ALA A 17 1.45 -14.35 6.56
N ALA A 18 0.81 -13.81 7.59
CA ALA A 18 -0.15 -12.73 7.39
C ALA A 18 0.63 -11.50 6.94
N ALA A 19 0.26 -10.91 5.79
CA ALA A 19 0.76 -9.61 5.37
C ALA A 19 0.60 -8.61 6.52
N ALA A 20 1.63 -7.80 6.79
CA ALA A 20 1.53 -6.80 7.82
C ALA A 20 0.52 -5.73 7.37
N VAL A 21 -0.47 -5.43 8.20
CA VAL A 21 -1.47 -4.40 7.91
C VAL A 21 -1.25 -3.23 8.85
N ILE A 22 -0.86 -2.10 8.27
CA ILE A 22 -0.71 -0.82 8.96
C ILE A 22 -1.99 0.00 8.76
N ARG A 23 -2.51 0.53 9.87
CA ARG A 23 -3.60 1.50 9.86
C ARG A 23 -3.09 2.82 10.37
N SER A 24 -3.16 3.86 9.55
CA SER A 24 -2.76 5.21 9.93
C SER A 24 -3.93 6.18 9.85
N ASN A 25 -3.89 7.20 10.69
CA ASN A 25 -4.89 8.25 10.74
C ASN A 25 -4.21 9.60 10.98
N GLY A 26 -4.94 10.68 10.74
CA GLY A 26 -4.44 12.03 10.98
C GLY A 26 -3.33 12.42 9.98
N GLU A 27 -2.23 12.97 10.49
CA GLU A 27 -1.18 13.58 9.66
C GLU A 27 -0.47 12.59 8.71
N PRO A 28 -0.02 11.39 9.13
CA PRO A 28 0.56 10.41 8.20
C PRO A 28 -0.40 9.97 7.10
N ALA A 29 -1.67 9.75 7.44
CA ALA A 29 -2.70 9.39 6.46
C ALA A 29 -3.00 10.54 5.49
N ARG A 30 -3.03 11.79 5.99
CA ARG A 30 -3.20 12.99 5.18
C ARG A 30 -2.08 13.12 4.15
N LYS A 31 -0.83 12.99 4.58
CA LYS A 31 0.33 13.10 3.69
C LYS A 31 0.32 12.02 2.61
N MET A 32 -0.01 10.78 2.97
CA MET A 32 -0.15 9.70 1.99
C MET A 32 -1.26 9.99 0.98
N TRP A 33 -2.45 10.39 1.44
CA TRP A 33 -3.56 10.77 0.56
C TRP A 33 -3.17 11.92 -0.38
N GLU A 34 -2.49 12.94 0.13
CA GLU A 34 -2.05 14.10 -0.67
C GLU A 34 -0.98 13.76 -1.69
N ALA A 35 -0.03 12.88 -1.34
CA ALA A 35 1.01 12.42 -2.24
C ALA A 35 0.41 11.62 -3.42
N LEU A 36 -0.52 10.70 -3.13
CA LEU A 36 -1.21 9.93 -4.16
C LEU A 36 -2.11 10.83 -5.04
N ASN A 37 -2.82 11.78 -4.44
CA ASN A 37 -3.63 12.76 -5.16
C ASN A 37 -2.78 13.64 -6.09
N LEU A 38 -1.59 14.06 -5.64
CA LEU A 38 -0.66 14.83 -6.47
C LEU A 38 -0.23 14.02 -7.70
N MET A 39 0.13 12.75 -7.51
CA MET A 39 0.46 11.86 -8.63
C MET A 39 -0.71 11.76 -9.62
N GLY A 40 -1.93 11.54 -9.14
CA GLY A 40 -3.12 11.49 -10.00
C GLY A 40 -3.33 12.76 -10.82
N LYS A 41 -3.05 13.93 -10.24
CA LYS A 41 -3.14 15.23 -10.92
C LYS A 41 -2.05 15.45 -11.96
N LEU A 42 -0.81 15.04 -11.66
CA LEU A 42 0.33 15.20 -12.58
C LEU A 42 0.19 14.31 -13.81
N GLU A 43 -0.36 13.11 -13.62
CA GLU A 43 -0.60 12.13 -14.69
C GLU A 43 -1.95 12.34 -15.41
N ASP A 44 -2.76 13.31 -14.98
CA ASP A 44 -4.11 13.57 -15.48
C ASP A 44 -5.00 12.30 -15.48
N ILE A 45 -4.98 11.55 -14.37
CA ILE A 45 -5.73 10.31 -14.18
C ILE A 45 -6.74 10.40 -13.04
N GLN A 46 -7.94 9.86 -13.29
CA GLN A 46 -8.97 9.75 -12.26
C GLN A 46 -8.75 8.50 -11.41
N ILE A 47 -8.13 8.69 -10.25
CA ILE A 47 -7.86 7.63 -9.24
C ILE A 47 -8.80 7.71 -8.02
N HIS A 48 -9.67 8.71 -8.00
CA HIS A 48 -10.61 8.95 -6.92
C HIS A 48 -11.86 8.07 -7.07
N THR A 49 -12.23 7.39 -5.99
CA THR A 49 -13.54 6.77 -5.80
C THR A 49 -14.30 7.55 -4.74
N VAL A 50 -15.38 8.23 -5.14
CA VAL A 50 -16.18 9.08 -4.26
C VAL A 50 -17.51 8.39 -3.95
N ASP A 51 -17.80 8.22 -2.67
CA ASP A 51 -19.08 7.72 -2.16
C ASP A 51 -19.55 8.60 -0.98
N GLY A 52 -20.65 9.35 -1.18
CA GLY A 52 -21.10 10.35 -0.22
C GLY A 52 -20.06 11.46 0.01
N ASP A 53 -19.61 11.62 1.25
CA ASP A 53 -18.57 12.57 1.66
C ASP A 53 -17.15 11.95 1.72
N ALA A 54 -17.04 10.66 1.41
CA ALA A 54 -15.78 9.93 1.40
C ALA A 54 -15.13 9.96 0.02
N ASP A 55 -13.86 10.35 -0.01
CA ASP A 55 -13.03 10.42 -1.20
C ASP A 55 -11.80 9.51 -1.02
N THR A 56 -11.80 8.39 -1.73
CA THR A 56 -10.83 7.31 -1.57
C THR A 56 -9.90 7.17 -2.76
N ILE A 57 -8.60 7.07 -2.48
CA ILE A 57 -7.57 6.72 -3.47
C ILE A 57 -7.00 5.36 -3.07
N ALA A 58 -7.02 4.41 -4.01
CA ALA A 58 -6.54 3.05 -3.79
C ALA A 58 -5.50 2.64 -4.84
N VAL A 59 -4.43 2.01 -4.37
CA VAL A 59 -3.29 1.50 -5.13
C VAL A 59 -3.09 0.02 -4.78
N ARG A 60 -3.01 -0.86 -5.79
CA ARG A 60 -2.91 -2.34 -5.61
C ARG A 60 -1.46 -2.84 -5.50
N SER A 61 -0.49 -1.97 -5.69
CA SER A 61 0.92 -2.24 -5.43
C SER A 61 1.66 -0.93 -5.62
N LEU A 62 2.49 -0.59 -4.65
CA LEU A 62 3.32 0.61 -4.64
C LEU A 62 4.74 0.15 -4.31
N THR A 63 5.70 0.49 -5.15
CA THR A 63 7.12 0.26 -4.89
C THR A 63 7.89 1.54 -5.20
N CYS A 64 8.67 2.01 -4.24
CA CYS A 64 9.50 3.20 -4.39
C CYS A 64 10.96 2.87 -4.12
N ALA A 65 11.87 3.42 -4.94
CA ALA A 65 13.32 3.38 -4.72
C ALA A 65 13.81 4.80 -4.42
N SER A 66 14.78 4.94 -3.52
CA SER A 66 15.29 6.26 -3.07
C SER A 66 16.81 6.45 -3.22
N GLU A 67 17.61 5.39 -3.39
CA GLU A 67 19.08 5.54 -3.32
C GLU A 67 19.74 6.15 -4.55
N MET A 68 19.20 5.94 -5.75
CA MET A 68 19.80 6.46 -7.00
C MET A 68 18.92 7.47 -7.71
N TYR A 69 17.60 7.27 -7.68
CA TYR A 69 16.59 8.16 -8.23
C TYR A 69 15.32 7.96 -7.41
N ASP A 70 14.71 9.05 -6.92
CA ASP A 70 13.38 8.99 -6.34
C ASP A 70 12.40 8.62 -7.44
N ALA A 71 11.95 7.36 -7.42
CA ALA A 71 11.01 6.82 -8.38
C ALA A 71 10.03 5.89 -7.69
N CYS A 72 8.74 6.05 -7.99
CA CYS A 72 7.70 5.14 -7.51
C CYS A 72 6.97 4.53 -8.69
N SER A 73 6.82 3.20 -8.67
CA SER A 73 5.90 2.47 -9.53
C SER A 73 4.65 2.10 -8.76
N LEU A 74 3.49 2.26 -9.40
CA LEU A 74 2.21 2.01 -8.76
C LEU A 74 1.15 1.50 -9.72
N PHE A 75 0.33 0.58 -9.23
CA PHE A 75 -0.79 0.01 -9.97
C PHE A 75 -2.11 0.60 -9.47
N VAL A 76 -2.81 1.30 -10.36
CA VAL A 76 -4.09 1.97 -10.07
C VAL A 76 -5.17 1.49 -11.03
N THR A 77 -6.42 1.50 -10.59
CA THR A 77 -7.57 1.22 -11.45
C THR A 77 -8.13 2.53 -11.98
N VAL A 78 -8.14 2.70 -13.30
CA VAL A 78 -8.73 3.85 -14.00
C VAL A 78 -9.73 3.30 -15.02
N ASP A 79 -10.99 3.74 -14.93
CA ASP A 79 -12.10 3.27 -15.78
C ASP A 79 -12.25 1.74 -15.82
N GLY A 80 -12.08 1.09 -14.66
CA GLY A 80 -12.17 -0.37 -14.52
C GLY A 80 -10.99 -1.14 -15.12
N LYS A 81 -9.94 -0.46 -15.58
CA LYS A 81 -8.71 -1.07 -16.09
C LYS A 81 -7.54 -0.75 -15.19
N GLU A 82 -6.70 -1.74 -14.95
CA GLU A 82 -5.43 -1.53 -14.26
C GLU A 82 -4.45 -0.78 -15.16
N LYS A 83 -3.79 0.22 -14.59
CA LYS A 83 -2.69 0.96 -15.21
C LYS A 83 -1.49 0.95 -14.27
N MET A 84 -0.32 0.73 -14.83
CA MET A 84 0.95 0.95 -14.15
C MET A 84 1.41 2.38 -14.44
N ILE A 85 1.70 3.12 -13.38
CA ILE A 85 2.28 4.47 -13.44
C ILE A 85 3.67 4.39 -12.84
N VAL A 86 4.63 5.06 -13.48
CA VAL A 86 5.97 5.26 -12.93
C VAL A 86 6.22 6.76 -12.88
N HIS A 87 6.41 7.29 -11.69
CA HIS A 87 6.49 8.74 -11.47
C HIS A 87 7.77 9.11 -10.75
N LEU A 88 8.39 10.21 -11.18
CA LEU A 88 9.56 10.82 -10.52
C LEU A 88 9.17 12.03 -9.66
N ASP A 89 8.41 12.99 -10.21
CA ASP A 89 8.15 14.26 -9.48
C ASP A 89 7.32 14.11 -8.19
N ALA A 90 6.40 13.13 -8.14
CA ALA A 90 5.66 12.81 -6.92
C ALA A 90 6.38 11.80 -6.00
N ALA A 91 7.45 11.15 -6.47
CA ALA A 91 8.08 10.02 -5.78
C ALA A 91 8.58 10.40 -4.39
N GLY A 92 9.31 11.52 -4.26
CA GLY A 92 9.82 11.98 -2.96
C GLY A 92 8.71 12.17 -1.92
N LYS A 93 7.55 12.72 -2.32
CA LYS A 93 6.40 12.88 -1.41
C LYS A 93 5.75 11.56 -1.03
N ILE A 94 5.74 10.58 -1.93
CA ILE A 94 5.22 9.24 -1.65
C ILE A 94 6.19 8.50 -0.72
N ILE A 95 7.50 8.60 -0.96
CA ILE A 95 8.58 8.06 -0.11
C ILE A 95 8.49 8.63 1.30
N ASP A 96 8.40 9.95 1.45
CA ASP A 96 8.23 10.62 2.74
C ASP A 96 6.95 10.15 3.44
N ALA A 97 5.85 10.02 2.70
CA ALA A 97 4.60 9.51 3.25
C ALA A 97 4.73 8.03 3.70
N LEU A 98 5.45 7.19 2.96
CA LEU A 98 5.72 5.81 3.36
C LEU A 98 6.50 5.76 4.68
N TYR A 99 7.54 6.58 4.84
CA TYR A 99 8.28 6.72 6.09
C TYR A 99 7.38 7.17 7.25
N ASP A 100 6.55 8.20 7.04
CA ASP A 100 5.62 8.69 8.06
C ASP A 100 4.58 7.63 8.48
N ASN A 101 4.32 6.65 7.61
CA ASN A 101 3.44 5.52 7.88
C ASN A 101 4.19 4.29 8.42
N GLY A 102 5.51 4.38 8.65
CA GLY A 102 6.32 3.30 9.18
C GLY A 102 6.72 2.24 8.16
N ILE A 103 6.60 2.54 6.86
CA ILE A 103 7.11 1.69 5.78
C ILE A 103 8.53 2.13 5.45
N TYR A 104 9.50 1.28 5.76
CA TYR A 104 10.93 1.55 5.54
C TYR A 104 11.45 0.68 4.40
N PRO A 105 12.57 1.07 3.76
CA PRO A 105 13.27 0.19 2.84
C PRO A 105 13.54 -1.19 3.45
N SER A 106 13.33 -2.24 2.66
CA SER A 106 13.74 -3.58 3.08
C SER A 106 15.27 -3.65 3.18
N GLU A 107 15.79 -4.08 4.33
CA GLU A 107 17.24 -4.32 4.53
C GLU A 107 17.76 -5.47 3.66
N ASP A 108 16.87 -6.39 3.25
CA ASP A 108 17.18 -7.54 2.40
C ASP A 108 17.12 -7.21 0.90
N ASP A 109 16.60 -6.03 0.53
CA ASP A 109 16.51 -5.58 -0.86
C ASP A 109 17.70 -4.68 -1.21
N PRO A 110 18.61 -5.08 -2.12
CA PRO A 110 19.75 -4.26 -2.50
C PRO A 110 19.37 -2.96 -3.21
N SER A 111 18.11 -2.79 -3.62
CA SER A 111 17.59 -1.53 -4.16
C SER A 111 17.06 -0.57 -3.08
N LEU A 112 17.07 -0.99 -1.80
CA LEU A 112 16.48 -0.29 -0.66
C LEU A 112 15.07 0.23 -1.01
N SER A 113 14.25 -0.65 -1.58
CA SER A 113 12.90 -0.28 -1.97
C SER A 113 11.93 -0.33 -0.78
N GLN A 114 11.02 0.65 -0.74
CA GLN A 114 9.83 0.61 0.09
C GLN A 114 8.69 0.03 -0.74
N SER A 115 8.00 -0.97 -0.21
CA SER A 115 6.89 -1.63 -0.92
C SER A 115 5.65 -1.74 -0.05
N ALA A 116 4.49 -1.62 -0.69
CA ALA A 116 3.19 -1.94 -0.14
C ALA A 116 2.39 -2.72 -1.19
N SER A 117 1.88 -3.89 -0.83
CA SER A 117 0.96 -4.68 -1.64
C SER A 117 -0.43 -4.05 -1.75
N ARG A 118 -0.79 -3.11 -0.88
CA ARG A 118 -1.96 -2.25 -1.07
C ARG A 118 -1.83 -0.95 -0.28
N VAL A 119 -2.28 0.16 -0.85
CA VAL A 119 -2.51 1.41 -0.12
C VAL A 119 -3.93 1.88 -0.42
N SER A 120 -4.73 2.14 0.60
CA SER A 120 -6.08 2.68 0.45
C SER A 120 -6.28 3.80 1.44
N CYS A 121 -6.34 5.04 0.95
CA CYS A 121 -6.48 6.22 1.77
C CYS A 121 -7.81 6.91 1.49
N THR A 122 -8.54 7.23 2.55
CA THR A 122 -9.84 7.91 2.48
C THR A 122 -9.78 9.24 3.20
N ARG A 123 -10.30 10.28 2.55
CA ARG A 123 -10.63 11.57 3.15
C ARG A 123 -12.14 11.66 3.33
N ALA A 124 -12.62 11.85 4.56
CA ALA A 124 -14.05 12.03 4.86
C ALA A 124 -14.23 13.06 5.98
N ALA A 125 -15.12 14.03 5.80
CA ALA A 125 -15.39 15.11 6.78
C ALA A 125 -14.12 15.78 7.35
N GLY A 126 -13.10 16.00 6.52
CA GLY A 126 -11.81 16.61 6.91
C GLY A 126 -10.87 15.70 7.70
N LYS A 127 -11.23 14.42 7.89
CA LYS A 127 -10.39 13.38 8.50
C LYS A 127 -9.78 12.50 7.42
N TYR A 128 -8.63 11.93 7.75
CA TYR A 128 -7.86 11.06 6.87
C TYR A 128 -7.56 9.74 7.57
N ASP A 129 -7.77 8.65 6.86
CA ASP A 129 -7.49 7.28 7.28
C ASP A 129 -6.83 6.54 6.11
N CYS A 130 -5.82 5.73 6.39
CA CYS A 130 -5.21 4.84 5.40
C CYS A 130 -5.05 3.42 5.95
N VAL A 131 -5.28 2.45 5.08
CA VAL A 131 -4.89 1.06 5.26
C VAL A 131 -3.77 0.73 4.29
N ILE A 132 -2.65 0.25 4.81
CA ILE A 132 -1.46 -0.14 4.05
C ILE A 132 -1.18 -1.62 4.35
N GLU A 133 -1.07 -2.42 3.30
CA GLU A 133 -0.72 -3.83 3.37
C GLU A 133 0.70 -3.97 2.81
N GLU A 134 1.62 -4.60 3.56
CA GLU A 134 2.96 -4.97 3.11
C GLU A 134 2.95 -6.34 2.44
#